data_AF-A0A2D8GIF5-F1
#
_entry.id   AF-A0A2D8GIF5-F1
#
_cell.length_a   1.000
_cell.length_b   1.000
_cell.length_c   1.000
_cell.angle_alpha   90.00
_cell.angle_beta   90.00
_cell.angle_gamma   90.00
#
_symmetry.space_group_name_H-M   'P 1'
#
loop_
_entity.id
_entity.type
_entity.pdbx_description
1 polymer ?
#
loop_
_entity_poly.entity_id
_entity_poly.type
_entity_poly.pdbx_seq_one_letter_code
_entity_poly.pdbx_strand_id
1 'polypeptide(L)'
;MTSPLVHAQHRAELSLVAGGLSGSYPTEILDPSDALPLTTLIVDLGPDGDDRQRTMSVNVMPLEDFDAVTFLQFFVPMPFEVPAAQVVNAGYAAAKVNAAMALGHFAVSDSGEVYFRYMQAFSSSTTADPAASAQIVTMLDFHQETFGDVVQGVADGEIDVAVVDQVIAAVTAG
;
A
#
# COMPACT_ATOMS: atom_id res chain seq x y z
N MET A 1 -16.16 12.11 14.13
CA MET A 1 -15.12 11.82 15.15
C MET A 1 -15.33 10.41 15.64
N THR A 2 -14.36 9.53 15.44
CA THR A 2 -14.37 8.17 15.99
C THR A 2 -14.35 8.22 17.51
N SER A 3 -15.12 7.35 18.17
CA SER A 3 -15.18 7.34 19.63
C SER A 3 -13.91 6.72 20.24
N PRO A 4 -13.56 7.02 21.51
CA PRO A 4 -12.43 6.37 22.18
C PRO A 4 -12.54 4.83 22.20
N LEU A 5 -13.76 4.28 22.27
CA LEU A 5 -14.00 2.85 22.19
C LEU A 5 -13.63 2.28 20.82
N VAL A 6 -14.01 2.97 19.74
CA VAL A 6 -13.67 2.56 18.37
C VAL A 6 -12.16 2.61 18.14
N HIS A 7 -11.47 3.63 18.65
CA HIS A 7 -10.00 3.68 18.59
C HIS A 7 -9.33 2.54 19.36
N ALA A 8 -9.86 2.15 20.52
CA ALA A 8 -9.36 1.00 21.26
C ALA A 8 -9.57 -0.32 20.50
N GLN A 9 -10.71 -0.48 19.83
CA GLN A 9 -10.98 -1.63 18.96
C GLN A 9 -10.03 -1.69 17.77
N HIS A 10 -9.81 -0.55 17.09
CA HIS A 10 -8.87 -0.47 15.97
C HIS A 10 -7.45 -0.81 16.43
N ARG A 11 -7.02 -0.34 17.60
CA ARG A 11 -5.71 -0.68 18.18
C ARG A 11 -5.57 -2.17 18.44
N ALA A 12 -6.60 -2.83 18.97
CA ALA A 12 -6.59 -4.28 19.19
C ALA A 12 -6.46 -5.04 17.87
N GLU A 13 -7.22 -4.63 16.85
CA GLU A 13 -7.16 -5.21 15.51
C GLU A 13 -5.77 -5.08 14.88
N LEU A 14 -5.20 -3.87 14.89
CA LEU A 14 -3.87 -3.60 14.37
C LEU A 14 -2.77 -4.33 15.16
N SER A 15 -2.99 -4.63 16.44
CA SER A 15 -2.05 -5.43 17.23
C SER A 15 -1.98 -6.89 16.76
N LEU A 16 -3.08 -7.45 16.25
CA LEU A 16 -3.08 -8.78 15.64
C LEU A 16 -2.28 -8.79 14.33
N VAL A 17 -2.49 -7.78 13.50
CA VAL A 17 -1.71 -7.58 12.27
C VAL A 17 -0.21 -7.46 12.60
N ALA A 18 0.15 -6.59 13.55
CA ALA A 18 1.53 -6.43 14.01
C ALA A 18 2.14 -7.74 14.54
N GLY A 19 1.37 -8.52 15.29
CA GLY A 19 1.79 -9.83 15.78
C GLY A 19 2.08 -10.85 14.67
N GLY A 20 1.38 -10.76 13.54
CA GLY A 20 1.68 -11.57 12.35
C GLY A 20 2.99 -11.16 11.67
N LEU A 21 3.35 -9.88 11.75
CA LEU A 21 4.50 -9.29 11.06
C LEU A 21 5.81 -9.35 11.87
N SER A 22 5.74 -9.59 13.19
CA SER A 22 6.88 -9.41 14.11
C SER A 22 8.14 -10.23 13.78
N GLY A 23 8.02 -11.28 12.97
CA GLY A 23 9.15 -12.10 12.51
C GLY A 23 9.81 -11.62 11.21
N SER A 24 9.20 -10.69 10.50
CA SER A 24 9.60 -10.28 9.14
C SER A 24 9.80 -8.78 9.00
N TYR A 25 8.98 -7.97 9.67
CA TYR A 25 9.00 -6.52 9.56
C TYR A 25 8.98 -5.85 10.94
N PRO A 26 9.83 -4.85 11.18
CA PRO A 26 9.66 -3.94 12.32
C PRO A 26 8.31 -3.22 12.23
N THR A 27 7.63 -3.08 13.37
CA THR A 27 6.31 -2.43 13.41
C THR A 27 6.14 -1.52 14.63
N GLU A 28 5.35 -0.45 14.46
CA GLU A 28 4.97 0.48 15.52
C GLU A 28 3.49 0.88 15.39
N ILE A 29 2.73 0.90 16.49
CA ILE A 29 1.35 1.40 16.48
C ILE A 29 1.32 2.82 17.05
N LEU A 30 0.97 3.77 16.19
CA LEU A 30 0.75 5.16 16.52
C LEU A 30 -0.70 5.40 16.97
N ASP A 31 -0.85 6.09 18.10
CA ASP A 31 -2.15 6.57 18.55
C ASP A 31 -2.66 7.74 17.70
N PRO A 32 -3.99 7.93 17.63
CA PRO A 32 -4.58 9.08 16.96
C PRO A 32 -4.06 10.41 17.54
N SER A 33 -3.85 11.38 16.65
CA SER A 33 -3.48 12.75 16.96
C SER A 33 -4.12 13.72 15.96
N ASP A 34 -3.94 15.02 16.15
CA ASP A 34 -4.43 16.02 15.19
C ASP A 34 -3.82 15.86 13.78
N ALA A 35 -2.59 15.34 13.69
CA ALA A 35 -1.91 15.07 12.42
C ALA A 35 -2.27 13.70 11.82
N LEU A 36 -2.62 12.73 12.66
CA LEU A 36 -2.98 11.37 12.28
C LEU A 36 -4.30 10.99 12.95
N PRO A 37 -5.46 11.27 12.33
CA PRO A 37 -6.75 11.12 13.00
C PRO A 37 -7.15 9.67 13.26
N LEU A 38 -6.44 8.71 12.67
CA LEU A 38 -6.68 7.28 12.82
C LEU A 38 -5.53 6.61 13.58
N THR A 39 -5.86 5.59 14.36
CA THR A 39 -4.88 4.64 14.87
C THR A 39 -4.20 3.99 13.67
N THR A 40 -2.86 4.04 13.64
CA THR A 40 -2.08 3.63 12.47
C THR A 40 -1.01 2.64 12.91
N LEU A 41 -0.94 1.51 12.22
CA LEU A 41 0.21 0.61 12.31
C LEU A 41 1.19 1.00 11.21
N ILE A 42 2.40 1.37 11.61
CA ILE A 42 3.52 1.59 10.70
C ILE A 42 4.29 0.27 10.59
N VAL A 43 4.55 -0.12 9.36
CA VAL A 43 5.38 -1.27 9.00
C VAL A 43 6.60 -0.75 8.24
N ASP A 44 7.78 -1.05 8.75
CA ASP A 44 9.04 -0.75 8.08
C ASP A 44 9.30 -1.80 7.00
N LEU A 45 9.29 -1.41 5.73
CA LEU A 45 9.54 -2.30 4.59
C LEU A 45 11.03 -2.35 4.20
N GLY A 46 11.88 -1.57 4.86
CA GLY A 46 13.26 -1.36 4.48
C GLY A 46 13.42 -0.45 3.26
N PRO A 47 14.66 -0.34 2.74
CA PRO A 47 14.94 0.42 1.53
C PRO A 47 14.41 -0.28 0.27
N ASP A 48 14.17 0.49 -0.79
CA ASP A 48 14.04 -0.01 -2.16
C ASP A 48 15.42 -0.25 -2.82
N GLY A 49 15.42 -0.60 -4.11
CA GLY A 49 16.62 -0.79 -4.91
C GLY A 49 17.55 0.44 -5.02
N ASP A 50 17.03 1.64 -4.74
CA ASP A 50 17.75 2.92 -4.76
C ASP A 50 18.16 3.39 -3.34
N ASP A 51 18.08 2.52 -2.34
CA ASP A 51 18.39 2.80 -0.92
C ASP A 51 17.45 3.85 -0.27
N ARG A 52 16.25 4.05 -0.83
CA ARG A 52 15.23 4.95 -0.29
C ARG A 52 14.32 4.20 0.66
N GLN A 53 14.17 4.70 1.89
CA GLN A 53 13.36 4.07 2.92
C GLN A 53 11.88 4.02 2.52
N ARG A 54 11.27 2.83 2.62
CA ARG A 54 9.83 2.61 2.42
C ARG A 54 9.14 2.30 3.73
N THR A 55 7.90 2.76 3.85
CA THR A 55 7.04 2.47 5.01
C THR A 55 5.62 2.21 4.52
N MET A 56 4.95 1.26 5.17
CA MET A 56 3.54 0.98 4.95
C MET A 56 2.73 1.43 6.16
N SER A 57 1.71 2.23 5.92
CA SER A 57 0.68 2.56 6.89
C SER A 57 -0.47 1.57 6.76
N VAL A 58 -0.88 0.99 7.88
CA VAL A 58 -2.05 0.10 7.97
C VAL A 58 -3.08 0.71 8.91
N ASN A 59 -4.32 0.85 8.42
CA ASN A 59 -5.41 1.50 9.14
C ASN A 59 -6.70 0.72 9.01
N VAL A 60 -7.49 0.67 10.09
CA VAL A 60 -8.91 0.29 10.00
C VAL A 60 -9.69 1.49 9.49
N MET A 61 -10.32 1.35 8.33
CA MET A 61 -11.02 2.45 7.65
C MET A 61 -12.44 2.60 8.19
N PRO A 62 -12.80 3.79 8.73
CA PRO A 62 -14.16 4.05 9.19
C PRO A 62 -15.06 4.40 7.99
N LEU A 63 -15.50 3.39 7.24
CA LEU A 63 -16.44 3.57 6.13
C LEU A 63 -17.88 3.50 6.65
N GLU A 64 -18.71 4.45 6.21
CA GLU A 64 -20.14 4.48 6.51
C GLU A 64 -20.89 3.44 5.68
N ASP A 65 -22.07 3.01 6.13
CA ASP A 65 -22.97 2.04 5.47
C ASP A 65 -22.50 0.57 5.43
N PHE A 66 -21.42 0.19 6.13
CA PHE A 66 -20.86 -1.17 6.13
C PHE A 66 -20.72 -1.79 7.53
N ASP A 67 -21.83 -1.97 8.25
CA ASP A 67 -21.81 -2.46 9.64
C ASP A 67 -21.31 -3.92 9.82
N ALA A 68 -21.32 -4.71 8.75
CA ALA A 68 -20.94 -6.13 8.79
C ALA A 68 -19.52 -6.39 8.27
N VAL A 69 -18.82 -5.37 7.79
CA VAL A 69 -17.53 -5.50 7.12
C VAL A 69 -16.51 -4.54 7.71
N THR A 70 -15.37 -5.07 8.11
CA THR A 70 -14.20 -4.30 8.51
C THR A 70 -13.27 -4.16 7.33
N PHE A 71 -12.72 -2.96 7.15
CA PHE A 71 -11.81 -2.63 6.07
C PHE A 71 -10.43 -2.28 6.61
N LEU A 72 -9.41 -3.03 6.22
CA LEU A 72 -8.01 -2.68 6.46
C LEU A 72 -7.41 -2.06 5.20
N GLN A 73 -6.97 -0.82 5.30
CA GLN A 73 -6.17 -0.18 4.27
C GLN A 73 -4.70 -0.44 4.53
N PHE A 74 -3.98 -0.84 3.49
CA PHE A 74 -2.52 -0.86 3.41
C PHE A 74 -2.13 0.24 2.43
N PHE A 75 -1.30 1.17 2.85
CA PHE A 75 -0.92 2.34 2.07
C PHE A 75 0.58 2.56 2.13
N VAL A 76 1.21 2.71 0.97
CA VAL A 76 2.64 2.98 0.83
C VAL A 76 2.79 4.22 -0.05
N PRO A 77 3.29 5.34 0.47
CA PRO A 77 3.77 6.42 -0.39
C PRO A 77 5.05 5.93 -1.09
N MET A 78 5.07 6.00 -2.42
CA MET A 78 6.27 5.62 -3.16
C MET A 78 7.33 6.72 -3.02
N PRO A 79 8.62 6.38 -2.93
CA PRO A 79 9.69 7.32 -2.63
C PRO A 79 10.16 8.14 -3.86
N PHE A 80 9.22 8.49 -4.74
CA PHE A 80 9.45 9.30 -5.94
C PHE A 80 8.19 10.10 -6.32
N GLU A 81 8.39 11.16 -7.10
CA GLU A 81 7.33 12.01 -7.62
C GLU A 81 7.33 11.98 -9.16
N VAL A 82 6.16 12.18 -9.76
CA VAL A 82 6.00 12.25 -11.20
C VAL A 82 6.00 13.72 -11.65
N PRO A 83 6.91 14.12 -12.57
CA PRO A 83 6.86 15.43 -13.18
C PRO A 83 5.51 15.69 -13.86
N ALA A 84 4.98 16.91 -13.78
CA ALA A 84 3.67 17.26 -14.34
C ALA A 84 3.48 16.86 -15.83
N ALA A 85 4.56 16.91 -16.61
CA ALA A 85 4.55 16.52 -18.02
C ALA A 85 4.36 15.01 -18.25
N GLN A 86 4.63 14.18 -17.24
CA GLN A 86 4.59 12.72 -17.29
C GLN A 86 3.42 12.11 -16.52
N VAL A 87 2.64 12.88 -15.76
CA VAL A 87 1.52 12.38 -14.93
C VAL A 87 0.56 11.48 -15.74
N VAL A 88 0.22 11.88 -16.96
CA VAL A 88 -0.67 11.07 -17.82
C VAL A 88 -0.03 9.74 -18.21
N ASN A 89 1.25 9.75 -18.58
CA ASN A 89 1.98 8.55 -19.00
C ASN A 89 2.23 7.60 -17.81
N ALA A 90 2.66 8.13 -16.66
CA ALA A 90 2.83 7.36 -15.43
C ALA A 90 1.50 6.79 -14.94
N GLY A 91 0.40 7.54 -15.03
CA GLY A 91 -0.94 7.04 -14.73
C GLY A 91 -1.38 5.91 -15.66
N TYR A 92 -1.07 6.00 -16.95
CA TYR A 92 -1.29 4.89 -17.89
C TYR A 92 -0.45 3.66 -17.53
N ALA A 93 0.83 3.85 -17.20
CA ALA A 93 1.71 2.77 -16.78
C ALA A 93 1.21 2.09 -15.50
N ALA A 94 0.82 2.87 -14.50
CA ALA A 94 0.19 2.39 -13.27
C ALA A 94 -1.06 1.55 -13.56
N ALA A 95 -1.93 1.99 -14.47
CA ALA A 95 -3.12 1.22 -14.85
C ALA A 95 -2.77 -0.13 -15.51
N LYS A 96 -1.71 -0.18 -16.34
CA LYS A 96 -1.23 -1.42 -16.95
C LYS A 96 -0.63 -2.38 -15.94
N VAL A 97 0.21 -1.86 -15.04
CA VAL A 97 0.77 -2.61 -13.92
C VAL A 97 -0.36 -3.18 -13.06
N ASN A 98 -1.35 -2.36 -12.69
CA ASN A 98 -2.50 -2.80 -11.89
C ASN A 98 -3.29 -3.94 -12.54
N ALA A 99 -3.37 -3.97 -13.88
CA ALA A 99 -4.01 -5.05 -14.60
C ALA A 99 -3.20 -6.36 -14.61
N ALA A 100 -1.89 -6.29 -14.33
CA ALA A 100 -1.00 -7.45 -14.26
C ALA A 100 -0.82 -7.98 -12.82
N MET A 101 -1.06 -7.16 -11.80
CA MET A 101 -0.88 -7.53 -10.39
C MET A 101 -2.09 -8.30 -9.83
N ALA A 102 -1.82 -9.19 -8.88
CA ALA A 102 -2.87 -9.93 -8.19
C ALA A 102 -3.54 -9.13 -7.06
N LEU A 103 -2.76 -8.31 -6.32
CA LEU A 103 -3.26 -7.46 -5.23
C LEU A 103 -2.62 -6.08 -5.29
N GLY A 104 -3.34 -5.12 -4.72
CA GLY A 104 -2.93 -3.74 -4.62
C GLY A 104 -3.10 -2.97 -5.92
N HIS A 105 -2.86 -1.66 -5.85
CA HIS A 105 -2.86 -0.78 -7.00
C HIS A 105 -1.94 0.40 -6.77
N PHE A 106 -1.22 0.79 -7.81
CA PHE A 106 -0.59 2.10 -7.92
C PHE A 106 -1.62 3.14 -8.35
N ALA A 107 -1.45 4.35 -7.83
CA ALA A 107 -2.13 5.52 -8.31
C ALA A 107 -1.17 6.72 -8.31
N VAL A 108 -1.39 7.63 -9.25
CA VAL A 108 -0.66 8.89 -9.40
C VAL A 108 -1.68 10.00 -9.19
N SER A 109 -1.39 10.93 -8.28
CA SER A 109 -2.23 12.10 -8.04
C SER A 109 -1.98 13.18 -9.11
N ASP A 110 -2.87 14.18 -9.17
CA ASP A 110 -2.69 15.33 -10.07
C ASP A 110 -1.45 16.18 -9.70
N SER A 111 -0.99 16.11 -8.45
CA SER A 111 0.25 16.75 -8.00
C SER A 111 1.51 15.93 -8.31
N GLY A 112 1.37 14.71 -8.83
CA GLY A 112 2.48 13.82 -9.16
C GLY A 112 2.90 12.88 -8.02
N GLU A 113 2.19 12.86 -6.89
CA GLU A 113 2.46 11.91 -5.82
C GLU A 113 2.07 10.49 -6.28
N VAL A 114 2.93 9.52 -6.01
CA VAL A 114 2.66 8.11 -6.31
C VAL A 114 2.46 7.34 -5.01
N TYR A 115 1.44 6.50 -4.99
CA TYR A 115 1.21 5.62 -3.86
C TYR A 115 0.73 4.25 -4.32
N PHE A 116 1.06 3.24 -3.53
CA PHE A 116 0.57 1.89 -3.64
C PHE A 116 -0.44 1.63 -2.52
N ARG A 117 -1.62 1.10 -2.86
CA ARG A 117 -2.71 0.89 -1.90
C ARG A 117 -3.39 -0.46 -2.09
N TYR A 118 -3.76 -1.09 -0.99
CA TYR A 118 -4.63 -2.26 -0.98
C TYR A 118 -5.70 -2.13 0.11
N MET A 119 -6.91 -2.62 -0.17
CA MET A 119 -8.04 -2.64 0.75
C MET A 119 -8.45 -4.09 0.97
N GLN A 120 -8.24 -4.60 2.18
CA GLN A 120 -8.76 -5.88 2.60
C GLN A 120 -10.10 -5.69 3.27
N ALA A 121 -11.12 -6.44 2.84
CA ALA A 121 -12.41 -6.52 3.49
C ALA A 121 -12.56 -7.89 4.18
N PHE A 122 -13.04 -7.90 5.41
CA PHE A 122 -13.39 -9.12 6.15
C PHE A 122 -14.59 -8.88 7.05
N SER A 123 -15.23 -9.96 7.52
CA SER A 123 -16.40 -9.83 8.38
C SER A 123 -16.05 -9.12 9.68
N SER A 124 -16.85 -8.14 10.09
CA SER A 124 -16.71 -7.49 11.41
C SER A 124 -16.99 -8.44 12.59
N SER A 125 -17.55 -9.62 12.32
CA SER A 125 -17.69 -10.69 13.32
C SER A 125 -16.41 -11.51 13.52
N THR A 126 -15.37 -11.25 12.74
CA THR A 126 -14.06 -11.92 12.80
C THR A 126 -12.97 -10.88 12.97
N THR A 127 -11.87 -11.28 13.61
CA THR A 127 -10.66 -10.46 13.68
C THR A 127 -9.72 -10.81 12.52
N ALA A 128 -8.79 -9.91 12.23
CA ALA A 128 -7.69 -10.14 11.32
C ALA A 128 -6.94 -11.40 11.72
N ASP A 129 -6.72 -12.27 10.73
CA ASP A 129 -5.85 -13.41 10.88
C ASP A 129 -4.39 -12.93 10.73
N PRO A 130 -3.55 -13.06 11.77
CA PRO A 130 -2.16 -12.63 11.72
C PRO A 130 -1.35 -13.29 10.58
N ALA A 131 -1.59 -14.58 10.31
CA ALA A 131 -0.84 -15.31 9.29
C ALA A 131 -1.22 -14.84 7.88
N ALA A 132 -2.51 -14.65 7.63
CA ALA A 132 -2.98 -14.08 6.37
C ALA A 132 -2.50 -12.63 6.19
N SER A 133 -2.50 -11.83 7.25
CA SER A 133 -2.02 -10.44 7.21
C SER A 133 -0.53 -10.38 6.83
N ALA A 134 0.30 -11.27 7.40
CA ALA A 134 1.71 -11.37 7.03
C ALA A 134 1.90 -11.73 5.55
N GLN A 135 1.16 -12.73 5.06
CA GLN A 135 1.21 -13.11 3.65
C GLN A 135 0.77 -11.98 2.71
N ILE A 136 -0.27 -11.22 3.10
CA ILE A 136 -0.70 -10.04 2.36
C ILE A 136 0.44 -9.03 2.30
N VAL A 137 1.01 -8.63 3.44
CA VAL A 137 2.11 -7.65 3.46
C VAL A 137 3.30 -8.11 2.63
N THR A 138 3.74 -9.36 2.75
CA THR A 138 4.82 -9.92 1.92
C THR A 138 4.49 -9.81 0.43
N MET A 139 3.25 -10.09 0.03
CA MET A 139 2.87 -9.99 -1.38
C MET A 139 2.73 -8.54 -1.86
N LEU A 140 2.28 -7.61 -1.00
CA LEU A 140 2.25 -6.18 -1.33
C LEU A 140 3.66 -5.59 -1.44
N ASP A 141 4.58 -6.02 -0.58
CA ASP A 141 6.01 -5.66 -0.64
C ASP A 141 6.69 -6.20 -1.90
N PHE A 142 6.42 -7.47 -2.25
CA PHE A 142 6.88 -8.03 -3.51
C PHE A 142 6.36 -7.26 -4.72
N HIS A 143 5.06 -6.97 -4.79
CA HIS A 143 4.46 -6.28 -5.94
C HIS A 143 4.98 -4.85 -6.09
N GLN A 144 5.12 -4.10 -4.99
CA GLN A 144 5.59 -2.73 -5.09
C GLN A 144 7.04 -2.65 -5.58
N GLU A 145 7.92 -3.57 -5.15
CA GLU A 145 9.31 -3.62 -5.61
C GLU A 145 9.38 -4.06 -7.07
N THR A 146 8.62 -5.12 -7.41
CA THR A 146 8.66 -5.71 -8.75
C THR A 146 8.16 -4.74 -9.82
N PHE A 147 7.13 -3.96 -9.51
CA PHE A 147 6.45 -3.12 -10.52
C PHE A 147 6.61 -1.61 -10.30
N GLY A 148 7.13 -1.18 -9.14
CA GLY A 148 7.38 0.23 -8.84
C GLY A 148 8.31 0.87 -9.87
N ASP A 149 9.37 0.14 -10.24
CA ASP A 149 10.35 0.55 -11.24
C ASP A 149 9.74 0.82 -12.62
N VAL A 150 8.66 0.12 -12.98
CA VAL A 150 7.97 0.37 -14.26
C VAL A 150 7.26 1.72 -14.23
N VAL A 151 6.60 2.05 -13.12
CA VAL A 151 5.91 3.34 -12.95
C VAL A 151 6.93 4.47 -12.86
N GLN A 152 7.99 4.27 -12.08
CA GLN A 152 9.08 5.24 -11.92
C GLN A 152 9.83 5.46 -13.25
N GLY A 153 10.19 4.40 -13.97
CA GLY A 153 10.90 4.53 -15.24
C GLY A 153 10.10 5.31 -16.30
N VAL A 154 8.77 5.22 -16.29
CA VAL A 154 7.92 6.08 -17.14
C VAL A 154 7.90 7.52 -16.63
N ALA A 155 7.83 7.72 -15.30
CA ALA A 155 7.88 9.04 -14.68
C ALA A 155 9.19 9.78 -14.98
N ASP A 156 10.31 9.07 -14.98
CA ASP A 156 11.65 9.58 -15.28
C ASP A 156 11.91 9.71 -16.80
N GLY A 157 11.02 9.14 -17.62
CA GLY A 157 11.13 9.14 -19.08
C GLY A 157 12.14 8.12 -19.64
N GLU A 158 12.61 7.20 -18.80
CA GLU A 158 13.50 6.10 -19.16
C GLU A 158 12.77 4.98 -19.92
N ILE A 159 11.48 4.79 -19.60
CA ILE A 159 10.59 3.84 -20.27
C ILE A 159 9.58 4.63 -21.10
N ASP A 160 9.58 4.39 -22.41
CA ASP A 160 8.53 4.93 -23.28
C ASP A 160 7.20 4.21 -23.00
N VAL A 161 6.12 4.98 -22.89
CA VAL A 161 4.76 4.47 -22.64
C VAL A 161 4.33 3.43 -23.68
N ALA A 162 4.85 3.49 -24.90
CA ALA A 162 4.56 2.57 -25.99
C ALA A 162 5.09 1.14 -25.76
N VAL A 163 6.08 0.96 -24.88
CA VAL A 163 6.70 -0.34 -24.60
C VAL A 163 6.37 -0.89 -23.21
N VAL A 164 5.56 -0.20 -22.41
CA VAL A 164 5.20 -0.60 -21.03
C VAL A 164 4.68 -2.04 -20.95
N ASP A 165 3.79 -2.44 -21.88
CA ASP A 165 3.25 -3.80 -21.90
C ASP A 165 4.34 -4.87 -22.09
N GLN A 166 5.42 -4.56 -22.83
CA GLN A 166 6.55 -5.46 -23.05
C GLN A 166 7.45 -5.54 -21.82
N VAL A 167 7.67 -4.42 -21.14
CA VAL A 167 8.44 -4.36 -19.89
C VAL A 167 7.72 -5.17 -18.80
N ILE A 168 6.41 -4.97 -18.64
CA ILE A 168 5.59 -5.74 -17.68
C ILE A 168 5.70 -7.24 -17.97
N ALA A 169 5.55 -7.65 -19.24
CA ALA A 169 5.68 -9.04 -19.62
C ALA A 169 7.06 -9.63 -19.26
N ALA A 170 8.14 -8.88 -19.47
CA ALA A 170 9.49 -9.31 -19.12
C ALA A 170 9.68 -9.49 -17.60
N VAL A 171 9.15 -8.56 -16.81
CA VAL A 171 9.23 -8.62 -15.34
C VAL A 171 8.40 -9.78 -14.77
N THR A 172 7.25 -10.10 -15.37
CA THR A 172 6.39 -11.23 -14.94
C THR A 172 6.89 -12.62 -15.35
N ALA A 173 7.85 -12.71 -16.28
CA ALA A 173 8.31 -13.97 -16.84
C ALA A 173 9.53 -14.58 -16.10
N GLY A 174 10.16 -13.81 -15.20
CA GLY A 174 11.25 -14.26 -14.33
C GLY A 174 10.74 -14.89 -13.05
#